data_AF-A0A960KZD8-F1
#
_entry.id   AF-A0A960KZD8-F1
#
_cell.length_a   1.000
_cell.length_b   1.000
_cell.length_c   1.000
_cell.angle_alpha   90.00
_cell.angle_beta   90.00
_cell.angle_gamma   90.00
#
_symmetry.space_group_name_H-M   'P 1'
#
loop_
_entity.id
_entity.type
_entity.pdbx_description
1 polymer ?
#
loop_
_entity_poly.entity_id
_entity_poly.type
_entity_poly.pdbx_seq_one_letter_code
_entity_poly.pdbx_strand_id
1 'polypeptide(L)'
;MSKTVKRSTLLVLSVLFATGLMTAIPDYAERYWEEEVSLGMSRLTLMEIHGFFAMAALFLFGVIYNSHVVRRIKRPKKRRSGLGMVIGMAILPLTGGLLYYAGNETVRSWSSWLHTGFGVLVFGMAIWHFRKKVDADGHWHLRRNHRGKLKVSHTEAADD
;
A
#
# COMPACT_ATOMS: atom_id res chain seq x y z
N MET A 1 -0.75 -13.47 4.39
CA MET A 1 -1.68 -12.74 3.52
C MET A 1 -1.97 -13.65 2.35
N SER A 2 -3.25 -13.91 2.08
CA SER A 2 -3.65 -14.77 0.96
C SER A 2 -3.31 -14.08 -0.38
N LYS A 3 -3.16 -14.89 -1.44
CA LYS A 3 -2.92 -14.37 -2.80
C LYS A 3 -4.08 -13.48 -3.27
N THR A 4 -5.31 -13.81 -2.86
CA THR A 4 -6.52 -13.04 -3.17
C THR A 4 -6.46 -11.64 -2.57
N VAL A 5 -6.23 -11.51 -1.26
CA VAL A 5 -6.15 -10.19 -0.59
C VAL A 5 -5.07 -9.32 -1.22
N LYS A 6 -3.90 -9.89 -1.54
CA LYS A 6 -2.81 -9.19 -2.23
C LYS A 6 -3.26 -8.64 -3.59
N ARG A 7 -3.91 -9.48 -4.42
CA ARG A 7 -4.38 -9.10 -5.76
C ARG A 7 -5.47 -8.03 -5.66
N SER A 8 -6.47 -8.22 -4.81
CA SER A 8 -7.54 -7.25 -4.60
C SER A 8 -7.01 -5.89 -4.14
N THR A 9 -6.05 -5.88 -3.20
CA THR A 9 -5.43 -4.64 -2.72
C THR A 9 -4.68 -3.91 -3.83
N LEU A 10 -3.89 -4.64 -4.62
CA LEU A 10 -3.18 -4.05 -5.75
C LEU A 10 -4.14 -3.50 -6.80
N LEU A 11 -5.22 -4.22 -7.12
CA LEU A 11 -6.23 -3.74 -8.07
C LEU A 11 -6.89 -2.44 -7.59
N VAL A 12 -7.34 -2.41 -6.34
CA VAL A 12 -7.95 -1.21 -5.75
C VAL A 12 -6.97 -0.04 -5.76
N LEU A 13 -5.71 -0.26 -5.36
CA LEU A 13 -4.69 0.80 -5.39
C LEU A 13 -4.36 1.26 -6.81
N SER A 14 -4.36 0.36 -7.80
CA SER A 14 -4.16 0.73 -9.20
C SER A 14 -5.30 1.58 -9.74
N VAL A 15 -6.55 1.25 -9.42
CA VAL A 15 -7.71 2.05 -9.83
C VAL A 15 -7.66 3.43 -9.17
N LEU A 16 -7.36 3.52 -7.87
CA LEU A 16 -7.16 4.79 -7.17
C LEU A 16 -6.06 5.62 -7.80
N PHE A 17 -4.92 5.01 -8.09
CA PHE A 17 -3.79 5.70 -8.68
C PHE A 17 -4.12 6.22 -10.08
N ALA A 18 -4.75 5.40 -10.93
CA ALA A 18 -5.14 5.78 -12.28
C ALA A 18 -6.16 6.92 -12.28
N THR A 19 -7.25 6.77 -11.50
CA THR A 19 -8.29 7.81 -11.39
C THR A 19 -7.77 9.10 -10.76
N GLY A 20 -6.87 8.98 -9.78
CA GLY A 20 -6.19 10.13 -9.17
C GLY A 20 -5.32 10.88 -10.17
N LEU A 21 -4.50 10.18 -10.97
CA LEU A 21 -3.71 10.80 -12.04
C LEU A 21 -4.57 11.44 -13.13
N MET A 22 -5.64 10.76 -13.54
CA MET A 22 -6.58 11.28 -14.54
C MET A 22 -7.28 12.56 -14.09
N THR A 23 -7.38 12.80 -12.78
CA THR A 23 -7.91 14.08 -12.27
C THR A 23 -6.79 15.10 -12.06
N ALA A 24 -5.68 14.66 -11.46
CA ALA A 24 -4.56 15.54 -11.12
C ALA A 24 -3.89 16.14 -12.35
N ILE A 25 -3.74 15.40 -13.46
CA ILE A 25 -3.06 15.91 -14.66
C ILE A 25 -3.80 17.12 -15.25
N PRO A 26 -5.11 17.04 -15.57
CA PRO A 26 -5.89 18.21 -15.97
C PRO A 26 -5.85 19.36 -14.97
N ASP A 27 -6.02 19.05 -13.68
CA ASP A 27 -6.01 20.07 -12.62
C ASP A 27 -4.69 20.83 -12.56
N TYR A 28 -3.55 20.13 -12.71
CA TYR A 28 -2.23 20.76 -12.71
C TYR A 28 -1.92 21.48 -14.02
N ALA A 29 -2.34 20.94 -15.17
CA ALA A 29 -2.18 21.59 -16.47
C ALA A 29 -2.90 22.95 -16.49
N GLU A 30 -4.16 22.97 -16.05
CA GLU A 30 -4.96 24.18 -15.95
C GLU A 30 -4.34 25.17 -14.94
N ARG A 31 -3.87 24.68 -13.79
CA ARG A 31 -3.34 25.53 -12.71
C ARG A 31 -1.98 26.18 -13.01
N TYR A 32 -1.11 25.50 -13.75
CA TYR A 32 0.28 25.93 -13.93
C TYR A 32 0.67 26.24 -15.38
N TRP A 33 -0.06 25.70 -16.36
CA TRP A 33 0.20 25.90 -17.78
C TRP A 33 -0.97 26.58 -18.51
N GLU A 34 -2.07 26.89 -17.80
CA GLU A 34 -3.28 27.50 -18.37
C GLU A 34 -3.84 26.70 -19.57
N GLU A 35 -3.55 25.40 -19.61
CA GLU A 35 -3.95 24.51 -20.70
C GLU A 35 -5.12 23.63 -20.25
N GLU A 36 -6.20 23.65 -21.04
CA GLU A 36 -7.35 22.79 -20.80
C GLU A 36 -7.12 21.40 -21.40
N VAL A 37 -6.76 20.45 -20.54
CA VAL A 37 -6.58 19.05 -20.92
C VAL A 37 -7.85 18.26 -20.62
N SER A 38 -8.51 17.74 -21.67
CA SER A 38 -9.65 16.84 -21.53
C SER A 38 -9.25 15.39 -21.80
N LEU A 39 -9.48 14.50 -20.83
CA LEU A 39 -9.17 13.07 -20.91
C LEU A 39 -10.38 12.21 -21.30
N GLY A 40 -11.44 12.82 -21.84
CA GLY A 40 -12.63 12.12 -22.35
C GLY A 40 -13.61 11.59 -21.31
N MET A 41 -13.29 11.66 -20.01
CA MET A 41 -14.22 11.38 -18.90
C MET A 41 -14.45 12.65 -18.08
N SER A 42 -15.67 12.83 -17.59
CA SER A 42 -15.99 13.98 -16.74
C SER A 42 -15.22 13.92 -15.41
N ARG A 43 -14.81 15.08 -14.89
CA ARG A 43 -14.15 15.18 -13.57
C ARG A 43 -15.03 14.63 -12.46
N LEU A 44 -16.35 14.84 -12.55
CA LEU A 44 -17.32 14.33 -11.58
C LEU A 44 -17.28 12.80 -11.52
N THR A 45 -17.38 12.13 -12.68
CA THR A 45 -17.35 10.66 -12.76
C THR A 45 -16.04 10.10 -12.24
N LEU A 46 -14.91 10.74 -12.54
CA LEU A 46 -13.60 10.34 -12.02
C LEU A 46 -13.55 10.44 -10.49
N MET A 47 -14.07 11.52 -9.91
CA MET A 47 -14.14 11.71 -8.46
C MET A 47 -15.07 10.71 -7.77
N GLU A 48 -16.20 10.36 -8.38
CA GLU A 48 -17.12 9.33 -7.85
C GLU A 48 -16.43 7.96 -7.80
N ILE A 49 -15.79 7.55 -8.90
CA ILE A 49 -15.03 6.30 -8.96
C ILE A 49 -13.89 6.34 -7.94
N HIS A 50 -13.13 7.44 -7.89
CA HIS A 50 -12.02 7.60 -6.96
C HIS A 50 -12.49 7.49 -5.50
N GLY A 51 -13.56 8.20 -5.14
CA GLY A 51 -14.16 8.17 -3.81
C GLY A 51 -14.66 6.78 -3.41
N PHE A 52 -15.33 6.06 -4.32
CA PHE A 52 -15.78 4.69 -4.07
C PHE A 52 -14.60 3.75 -3.80
N PHE A 53 -13.56 3.81 -4.63
CA PHE A 53 -12.37 2.99 -4.46
C PHE A 53 -11.53 3.42 -3.25
N ALA A 54 -11.63 4.69 -2.81
CA ALA A 54 -10.97 5.17 -1.60
C ALA A 54 -11.57 4.51 -0.36
N MET A 55 -12.90 4.38 -0.31
CA MET A 55 -13.59 3.64 0.76
C MET A 55 -13.22 2.16 0.74
N ALA A 56 -13.17 1.54 -0.44
CA ALA A 56 -12.72 0.15 -0.59
C ALA A 56 -11.27 -0.04 -0.10
N ALA A 57 -10.38 0.91 -0.38
CA ALA A 57 -8.99 0.88 0.07
C ALA A 57 -8.88 1.01 1.59
N LEU A 58 -9.63 1.91 2.23
CA LEU A 58 -9.67 2.05 3.69
C LEU A 58 -10.18 0.77 4.36
N PHE A 59 -11.23 0.17 3.82
CA PHE A 59 -11.75 -1.10 4.32
C PHE A 59 -10.71 -2.23 4.23
N LEU A 60 -10.10 -2.42 3.05
CA LEU A 60 -9.04 -3.42 2.85
C LEU A 60 -7.83 -3.14 3.73
N PHE A 61 -7.46 -1.88 3.91
CA PHE A 61 -6.39 -1.47 4.80
C PHE A 61 -6.69 -1.89 6.24
N GLY A 62 -7.92 -1.69 6.74
CA GLY A 62 -8.33 -2.15 8.07
C GLY A 62 -8.18 -3.66 8.24
N VAL A 63 -8.64 -4.44 7.26
CA VAL A 63 -8.50 -5.92 7.25
C VAL A 63 -7.02 -6.33 7.27
N ILE A 64 -6.18 -5.67 6.46
CA ILE A 64 -4.74 -5.95 6.40
C ILE A 64 -4.04 -5.51 7.68
N TYR A 65 -4.42 -4.37 8.24
CA TYR A 65 -3.82 -3.82 9.44
C TYR A 65 -3.93 -4.82 10.60
N ASN A 66 -5.13 -5.29 10.88
CA ASN A 66 -5.39 -6.24 11.95
C ASN A 66 -4.74 -7.61 11.69
N SER A 67 -4.87 -8.14 10.45
CA SER A 67 -4.40 -9.50 10.13
C SER A 67 -2.89 -9.61 9.86
N HIS A 68 -2.23 -8.53 9.42
CA HIS A 68 -0.86 -8.53 8.94
C HIS A 68 0.05 -7.57 9.70
N VAL A 69 -0.34 -6.30 9.84
CA VAL A 69 0.52 -5.25 10.40
C VAL A 69 0.76 -5.49 11.89
N VAL A 70 -0.30 -5.65 12.69
CA VAL A 70 -0.20 -5.87 14.14
C VAL A 70 0.67 -7.08 14.48
N ARG A 71 0.58 -8.16 13.70
CA ARG A 71 1.38 -9.38 13.91
C ARG A 71 2.84 -9.21 13.53
N ARG A 72 3.14 -8.46 12.46
CA ARG A 72 4.50 -8.33 11.91
C ARG A 72 5.27 -7.14 12.47
N ILE A 73 4.57 -6.16 13.04
CA ILE A 73 5.23 -5.02 13.68
C ILE A 73 6.09 -5.48 14.85
N LYS A 74 5.90 -6.65 15.45
CA LYS A 74 6.79 -7.17 16.51
C LYS A 74 8.16 -7.66 16.00
N ARG A 75 8.39 -7.78 14.67
CA ARG A 75 9.64 -8.30 14.09
C ARG A 75 10.51 -7.19 13.49
N PRO A 76 11.75 -6.96 13.96
CA PRO A 76 12.53 -5.77 13.62
C PRO A 76 12.97 -5.68 12.14
N LYS A 77 13.32 -6.81 11.51
CA LYS A 77 13.90 -6.85 10.14
C LYS A 77 13.00 -6.32 9.02
N LYS A 78 11.68 -6.15 9.23
CA LYS A 78 10.74 -5.66 8.19
C LYS A 78 9.83 -4.52 8.65
N ARG A 79 10.17 -3.83 9.75
CA ARG A 79 9.37 -2.72 10.30
C ARG A 79 9.32 -1.50 9.37
N ARG A 80 10.46 -1.11 8.78
CA ARG A 80 10.57 0.17 8.05
C ARG A 80 9.63 0.28 6.85
N SER A 81 9.57 -0.76 6.00
CA SER A 81 8.69 -0.74 4.82
C SER A 81 7.21 -0.87 5.16
N GLY A 82 6.87 -1.59 6.23
CA GLY A 82 5.50 -1.68 6.73
C GLY A 82 5.03 -0.38 7.36
N LEU A 83 5.89 0.27 8.15
CA LEU A 83 5.58 1.52 8.82
C LEU A 83 5.37 2.67 7.83
N GLY A 84 6.24 2.79 6.82
CA GLY A 84 6.07 3.78 5.75
C GLY A 84 4.72 3.64 5.02
N MET A 85 4.29 2.39 4.74
CA MET A 85 2.99 2.15 4.12
C MET A 85 1.82 2.55 5.03
N VAL A 86 1.91 2.26 6.33
CA VAL A 86 0.87 2.63 7.31
C VAL A 86 0.74 4.14 7.42
N ILE A 87 1.87 4.85 7.51
CA ILE A 87 1.89 6.32 7.57
C ILE A 87 1.30 6.91 6.29
N GLY A 88 1.74 6.43 5.12
CA GLY A 88 1.21 6.91 3.84
C GLY A 88 -0.30 6.66 3.68
N MET A 89 -0.76 5.47 4.07
CA MET A 89 -2.20 5.13 4.07
C MET A 89 -3.01 5.95 5.07
N ALA A 90 -2.40 6.52 6.11
CA ALA A 90 -3.07 7.44 7.02
C ALA A 90 -3.08 8.89 6.49
N ILE A 91 -2.00 9.32 5.84
CA ILE A 91 -1.88 10.68 5.28
C ILE A 91 -2.87 10.88 4.13
N LEU A 92 -3.03 9.91 3.24
CA LEU A 92 -3.90 10.03 2.06
C LEU A 92 -5.36 10.41 2.38
N PRO A 93 -6.09 9.72 3.29
CA PRO A 93 -7.46 10.12 3.63
C PRO A 93 -7.51 11.47 4.36
N LEU A 94 -6.48 11.84 5.13
CA LEU A 94 -6.42 13.14 5.80
C LEU A 94 -6.27 14.27 4.78
N THR A 95 -5.35 14.16 3.83
CA THR A 95 -5.16 15.18 2.78
C THR A 95 -6.31 15.19 1.79
N GLY A 96 -6.93 14.04 1.50
CA GLY A 96 -8.15 13.95 0.69
C GLY A 96 -9.35 14.62 1.36
N GLY A 97 -9.52 14.41 2.67
CA GLY A 97 -10.53 15.11 3.47
C GLY A 97 -10.28 16.62 3.51
N LEU A 98 -9.03 17.06 3.69
CA LEU A 98 -8.68 18.48 3.65
C LEU A 98 -8.94 19.11 2.28
N LEU A 99 -8.71 18.40 1.17
CA LEU A 99 -9.04 18.90 -0.16
C LEU A 99 -10.55 19.19 -0.34
N TYR A 100 -11.40 18.42 0.35
CA TYR A 100 -12.85 18.54 0.26
C TYR A 100 -13.45 19.51 1.28
N TYR A 101 -12.90 19.54 2.51
CA TYR A 101 -13.48 20.26 3.64
C TYR A 101 -12.70 21.50 4.07
N ALA A 102 -11.49 21.75 3.54
CA ALA A 102 -10.77 22.98 3.89
C ALA A 102 -11.42 24.20 3.25
N GLY A 103 -11.82 25.17 4.07
CA GLY A 103 -12.29 26.49 3.61
C GLY A 103 -11.17 27.47 3.25
N ASN A 104 -9.91 27.05 3.35
CA ASN A 104 -8.73 27.89 3.11
C ASN A 104 -7.95 27.38 1.89
N GLU A 105 -7.76 28.25 0.89
CA GLU A 105 -7.11 27.90 -0.38
C GLU A 105 -5.63 27.51 -0.22
N THR A 106 -4.91 28.10 0.75
CA THR A 106 -3.54 27.72 1.08
C THR A 106 -3.47 26.28 1.59
N VAL A 107 -4.36 25.91 2.50
CA VAL A 107 -4.45 24.53 3.03
C VAL A 107 -4.83 23.55 1.93
N ARG A 108 -5.78 23.94 1.07
CA ARG A 108 -6.21 23.12 -0.08
C ARG A 108 -5.07 22.90 -1.07
N SER A 109 -4.29 23.94 -1.38
CA SER A 109 -3.12 23.85 -2.26
C SER A 109 -2.06 22.89 -1.70
N TRP A 110 -1.64 23.07 -0.44
CA TRP A 110 -0.70 22.14 0.21
C TRP A 110 -1.26 20.71 0.26
N SER A 111 -2.55 20.55 0.56
CA SER A 111 -3.19 19.24 0.59
C SER A 111 -3.20 18.57 -0.78
N SER A 112 -3.36 19.32 -1.87
CA SER A 112 -3.25 18.81 -3.25
C SER A 112 -1.86 18.24 -3.52
N TRP A 113 -0.81 19.03 -3.27
CA TRP A 113 0.58 18.61 -3.42
C TRP A 113 0.91 17.37 -2.60
N LEU A 114 0.51 17.36 -1.33
CA LEU A 114 0.75 16.24 -0.44
C LEU A 114 -0.05 15.00 -0.86
N HIS A 115 -1.34 15.14 -1.20
CA HIS A 115 -2.18 14.02 -1.59
C HIS A 115 -1.64 13.33 -2.86
N THR A 116 -1.31 14.11 -3.89
CA THR A 116 -0.73 13.59 -5.13
C THR A 116 0.63 12.96 -4.87
N GLY A 117 1.53 13.68 -4.18
CA GLY A 117 2.90 13.21 -3.92
C GLY A 117 2.93 11.92 -3.09
N PHE A 118 2.15 11.85 -2.01
CA PHE A 118 2.01 10.63 -1.23
C PHE A 118 1.26 9.54 -1.99
N GLY A 119 0.34 9.86 -2.90
CA GLY A 119 -0.34 8.89 -3.75
C GLY A 119 0.64 8.10 -4.62
N VAL A 120 1.52 8.83 -5.32
CA VAL A 120 2.61 8.23 -6.12
C VAL A 120 3.55 7.40 -5.26
N LEU A 121 3.97 7.95 -4.12
CA LEU A 121 4.90 7.28 -3.21
C LEU A 121 4.32 5.99 -2.63
N VAL A 122 3.07 6.02 -2.14
CA VAL A 122 2.38 4.86 -1.59
C VAL A 122 2.16 3.80 -2.66
N PHE A 123 1.77 4.18 -3.88
CA PHE A 123 1.60 3.22 -4.96
C PHE A 123 2.91 2.52 -5.34
N GLY A 124 4.00 3.29 -5.48
CA GLY A 124 5.34 2.74 -5.73
C GLY A 124 5.81 1.83 -4.59
N MET A 125 5.60 2.25 -3.34
CA MET A 125 5.90 1.43 -2.16
C MET A 125 5.07 0.16 -2.10
N ALA A 126 3.78 0.21 -2.48
CA ALA A 126 2.90 -0.96 -2.54
C ALA A 126 3.43 -2.00 -3.53
N ILE A 127 3.77 -1.57 -4.75
CA ILE A 127 4.38 -2.43 -5.76
C ILE A 127 5.66 -3.06 -5.23
N TRP A 128 6.58 -2.26 -4.67
CA TRP A 128 7.84 -2.77 -4.15
C TRP A 128 7.67 -3.73 -2.97
N HIS A 129 6.83 -3.38 -2.01
CA HIS A 129 6.52 -4.19 -0.83
C HIS A 129 5.93 -5.55 -1.22
N PHE A 130 5.07 -5.56 -2.24
CA PHE A 130 4.44 -6.77 -2.75
C PHE A 130 5.33 -7.58 -3.71
N ARG A 131 6.30 -6.94 -4.39
CA ARG A 131 7.30 -7.61 -5.24
C ARG A 131 8.41 -8.26 -4.45
N LYS A 132 8.73 -7.77 -3.25
CA LYS A 132 9.63 -8.48 -2.33
C LYS A 132 9.00 -9.83 -1.98
N LYS A 133 9.38 -10.87 -2.73
CA LYS A 133 9.34 -12.24 -2.20
C LYS A 133 10.09 -12.16 -0.88
N VAL A 134 9.43 -12.61 0.18
CA VAL A 134 10.22 -13.06 1.31
C VAL A 134 11.04 -14.18 0.70
N ASP A 135 12.33 -13.99 0.52
CA ASP A 135 13.27 -15.10 0.52
C ASP A 135 13.05 -15.75 1.88
N ALA A 136 12.10 -16.67 1.88
CA ALA A 136 11.75 -17.54 2.97
C ALA A 136 12.48 -18.85 2.74
N ASP A 137 13.70 -18.72 2.26
CA ASP A 137 14.66 -19.78 2.07
C ASP A 137 15.64 -19.71 3.23
N GLY A 138 15.11 -19.40 4.43
CA GLY A 138 15.54 -20.04 5.66
C GLY A 138 15.03 -21.48 5.72
N HIS A 139 15.02 -22.16 4.56
CA HIS A 139 14.87 -23.59 4.50
C HIS A 139 16.21 -24.17 4.96
N TRP A 140 16.29 -24.56 6.24
CA TRP A 140 16.97 -25.82 6.52
C TRP A 140 16.26 -26.85 5.66
N HIS A 141 16.86 -27.21 4.53
CA HIS A 141 16.47 -28.40 3.80
C HIS A 141 16.69 -29.57 4.76
N LEU A 142 15.69 -29.91 5.57
CA LEU A 142 15.48 -31.28 6.02
C LEU A 142 15.12 -32.06 4.75
N ARG A 143 16.17 -32.37 4.00
CA ARG A 143 16.16 -33.32 2.90
C ARG A 143 15.72 -34.63 3.52
N ARG A 144 14.41 -34.91 3.45
CA ARG A 144 13.87 -36.26 3.70
C ARG A 144 14.61 -37.18 2.74
N ASN A 145 15.53 -37.96 3.28
CA ASN A 145 16.16 -39.03 2.51
C ASN A 145 15.06 -40.04 2.14
N HIS A 146 15.16 -40.67 0.97
CA HIS A 146 14.16 -41.59 0.39
C HIS A 146 13.86 -42.86 1.24
N ARG A 147 14.34 -42.93 2.49
CA ARG A 147 14.26 -44.11 3.37
C ARG A 147 13.57 -43.89 4.71
N GLY A 148 12.76 -42.83 4.89
CA GLY A 148 11.79 -42.78 6.00
C GLY A 148 12.31 -43.05 7.43
N LYS A 149 13.59 -42.78 7.75
CA LYS A 149 14.11 -42.93 9.11
C LYS A 149 14.45 -41.55 9.70
N LEU A 150 13.76 -41.21 10.79
CA LEU A 150 14.13 -40.09 11.67
C LEU A 150 15.43 -40.49 12.38
N LYS A 151 16.51 -39.77 12.12
CA LYS A 151 17.74 -39.88 12.91
C LYS A 151 17.60 -38.91 14.08
N VAL A 152 17.19 -39.41 15.24
CA VAL A 152 17.30 -38.68 16.50
C VAL A 152 18.76 -38.77 16.92
N SER A 153 19.50 -37.67 16.83
CA SER A 153 20.81 -37.57 17.48
C SER A 153 20.55 -37.23 18.95
N HIS A 154 20.70 -38.21 19.82
CA HIS A 154 20.92 -37.96 21.24
C HIS A 154 22.26 -37.25 21.37
N THR A 155 22.25 -35.99 21.81
CA THR A 155 23.39 -35.41 22.50
C THR A 155 23.30 -35.93 23.93
N GLU A 156 24.16 -36.89 24.26
CA GLU A 156 24.51 -37.19 25.65
C GLU A 156 24.90 -35.88 26.34
N ALA A 157 24.20 -35.58 27.43
CA ALA A 157 24.70 -34.68 28.45
C ALA A 157 25.96 -35.35 29.02
N ALA A 158 27.11 -34.73 28.80
CA ALA A 158 28.28 -34.98 29.62
C ALA A 158 28.05 -34.23 30.93
N ASP A 159 27.66 -34.98 31.96
CA ASP A 159 27.97 -34.64 33.34
C ASP A 159 29.48 -34.86 33.50
N ASP A 160 30.18 -33.80 33.91
CA ASP A 160 31.39 -33.79 34.76
C ASP A 160 31.56 -32.37 35.33
#